data_AF-A0A959IKX5-F1
#
_entry.id   AF-A0A959IKX5-F1
#
_cell.length_a   1.000
_cell.length_b   1.000
_cell.length_c   1.000
_cell.angle_alpha   90.00
_cell.angle_beta   90.00
_cell.angle_gamma   90.00
#
_symmetry.space_group_name_H-M   'P 1'
#
loop_
_entity.id
_entity.type
_entity.pdbx_description
1 polymer ?
#
loop_
_entity_poly.entity_id
_entity_poly.type
_entity_poly.pdbx_seq_one_letter_code
_entity_poly.pdbx_strand_id
1 'polypeptide(L)' 'MNQFSELGLSQPIVDAIAEMGFSEPTPIQQQVIPQLLKDDTDLVGLAQTGTGKTAAFGLPLIELVDSADDFTQALVLAPT' A
#
# COMPACT_ATOMS: atom_id res chain seq x y z
N MET A 1 -17.86 -1.22 -7.21
CA MET A 1 -16.57 -1.66 -7.77
C MET A 1 -15.51 -0.92 -6.98
N ASN A 2 -14.58 -1.64 -6.32
CA ASN A 2 -13.62 -1.01 -5.42
C ASN A 2 -12.48 -0.39 -6.24
N GLN A 3 -12.26 0.92 -6.15
CA GLN A 3 -11.22 1.64 -6.92
C GLN A 3 -9.80 1.16 -6.59
N PHE A 4 -9.59 0.53 -5.43
CA PHE A 4 -8.30 -0.09 -5.09
C PHE A 4 -7.90 -1.23 -6.05
N SER A 5 -8.87 -1.89 -6.70
CA SER A 5 -8.58 -2.92 -7.71
C SER A 5 -7.84 -2.39 -8.95
N GLU A 6 -7.88 -1.08 -9.18
CA GLU A 6 -7.21 -0.43 -10.31
C GLU A 6 -5.74 -0.09 -10.00
N LEU A 7 -5.30 -0.26 -8.75
CA LEU A 7 -3.96 0.13 -8.29
C LEU A 7 -2.90 -0.97 -8.47
N GLY A 8 -3.29 -2.15 -8.96
CA GLY A 8 -2.38 -3.28 -9.16
C GLY A 8 -2.23 -4.21 -7.96
N LEU A 9 -3.06 -4.05 -6.93
CA LEU A 9 -3.09 -4.94 -5.76
C LEU A 9 -3.80 -6.27 -6.09
N SER A 10 -3.36 -7.34 -5.43
CA SER A 10 -4.00 -8.65 -5.53
C SER A 10 -5.43 -8.64 -4.97
N GLN A 11 -6.28 -9.52 -5.51
CA GLN A 11 -7.69 -9.63 -5.09
C GLN A 11 -7.86 -9.85 -3.57
N PRO A 12 -7.06 -10.71 -2.89
CA PRO A 12 -7.16 -10.87 -1.44
C PRO A 12 -6.96 -9.57 -0.66
N ILE A 13 -6.01 -8.72 -1.09
CA ILE A 13 -5.80 -7.41 -0.46
C ILE A 13 -6.98 -6.48 -0.74
N VAL A 14 -7.48 -6.44 -1.99
CA VAL A 14 -8.65 -5.62 -2.37
C VAL A 14 -9.90 -6.00 -1.56
N ASP A 15 -10.13 -7.29 -1.35
CA ASP A 15 -11.25 -7.80 -0.56
C ASP A 15 -11.12 -7.39 0.92
N ALA A 16 -9.93 -7.57 1.51
CA ALA A 16 -9.66 -7.15 2.90
C ALA A 16 -9.85 -5.63 3.09
N ILE A 17 -9.38 -4.81 2.14
CA ILE A 17 -9.60 -3.35 2.14
C ILE A 17 -11.09 -3.02 2.11
N ALA A 18 -11.88 -3.73 1.29
CA ALA A 18 -13.32 -3.54 1.20
C ALA A 18 -14.03 -3.92 2.50
N GLU A 19 -13.64 -5.02 3.14
CA GLU A 19 -14.17 -5.48 4.44
C GLU A 19 -13.89 -4.46 5.57
N MET A 20 -12.75 -3.77 5.50
CA MET A 20 -12.42 -2.66 6.40
C MET A 20 -13.24 -1.39 6.14
N GLY A 21 -14.05 -1.35 5.08
CA GLY A 21 -14.89 -0.23 4.71
C GLY A 21 -14.18 0.84 3.87
N PHE A 22 -13.00 0.55 3.32
CA PHE A 22 -12.32 1.47 2.40
C PHE A 22 -12.81 1.24 0.97
N SER A 23 -13.36 2.28 0.36
CA SER A 23 -13.92 2.21 -1.00
C SER A 23 -13.12 2.98 -2.04
N GLU A 24 -12.47 4.08 -1.64
CA GLU A 24 -11.76 4.99 -2.54
C GLU A 24 -10.36 5.29 -2.01
N PRO A 25 -9.30 5.12 -2.84
CA PRO A 25 -7.95 5.45 -2.44
C PRO A 25 -7.75 6.97 -2.38
N THR A 26 -6.98 7.43 -1.40
CA THR A 26 -6.61 8.86 -1.29
C THR A 26 -5.65 9.28 -2.40
N PRO A 27 -5.49 10.59 -2.70
CA PRO A 27 -4.61 11.05 -3.78
C PRO A 27 -3.16 10.56 -3.65
N ILE A 28 -2.64 10.41 -2.43
CA ILE A 28 -1.29 9.86 -2.23
C ILE A 28 -1.24 8.35 -2.46
N GLN A 29 -2.29 7.60 -2.12
CA GLN A 29 -2.38 6.16 -2.39
C GLN A 29 -2.45 5.88 -3.90
N GLN A 30 -3.24 6.66 -4.64
CA GLN A 30 -3.35 6.55 -6.10
C GLN A 30 -2.02 6.78 -6.83
N GLN A 31 -1.19 7.68 -6.30
CA GLN A 31 0.12 7.99 -6.90
C GLN A 31 1.20 6.99 -6.49
N VAL A 32 1.26 6.64 -5.20
CA VAL A 32 2.37 5.85 -4.64
C VAL A 32 2.21 4.36 -4.90
N ILE A 33 1.01 3.79 -4.73
CA ILE A 33 0.82 2.34 -4.79
C ILE A 33 1.22 1.77 -6.16
N PRO A 34 0.72 2.29 -7.30
CA PRO A 34 1.09 1.73 -8.60
C PRO A 34 2.57 1.92 -8.95
N GLN A 35 3.21 2.97 -8.41
CA GLN A 35 4.63 3.24 -8.65
C GLN A 35 5.51 2.23 -7.91
N LEU A 36 5.24 2.00 -6.62
CA LEU A 36 6.01 1.04 -5.81
C LEU A 36 5.79 -0.42 -6.21
N LEU A 37 4.67 -0.74 -6.87
CA LEU A 37 4.42 -2.10 -7.39
C LEU A 37 5.05 -2.38 -8.76
N LYS A 38 5.36 -1.34 -9.53
CA LYS A 38 5.87 -1.48 -10.91
C LYS A 38 7.38 -1.35 -10.99
N ASP A 39 7.95 -0.43 -10.24
CA ASP A 39 9.35 -0.05 -10.34
C ASP A 39 10.08 -0.37 -9.02
N ASP A 40 11.28 -0.94 -9.13
CA ASP A 40 12.23 -1.00 -8.02
C ASP A 40 12.86 0.39 -7.83
N THR A 41 12.21 1.23 -7.02
CA THR A 41 12.54 2.65 -6.87
C THR A 41 12.37 3.14 -5.44
N ASP A 42 13.19 4.13 -5.08
CA ASP A 42 12.98 4.94 -3.90
C ASP A 42 11.97 6.06 -4.16
N LEU A 43 11.22 6.46 -3.14
CA LEU A 43 10.22 7.52 -3.22
C LEU A 43 10.20 8.40 -1.97
N VAL A 44 10.03 9.71 -2.16
CA VAL A 44 9.77 10.66 -1.07
C VAL A 44 8.33 11.17 -1.19
N GLY A 45 7.47 10.73 -0.27
CA GLY A 45 6.06 11.12 -0.23
C GLY A 45 5.79 12.26 0.75
N LEU A 46 5.42 13.43 0.24
CA LEU A 46 4.99 14.56 1.08
C LEU A 46 3.47 14.65 1.13
N ALA A 47 2.88 14.47 2.31
CA ALA A 47 1.48 14.79 2.56
C ALA A 47 1.24 15.13 4.04
N GLN A 48 0.15 15.81 4.34
CA GLN A 48 -0.26 16.13 5.71
C GLN A 48 -0.65 14.87 6.51
N THR A 49 -0.66 14.92 7.83
CA THR A 49 -1.16 13.80 8.67
C THR A 49 -2.63 13.52 8.39
N GLY A 50 -3.06 12.26 8.50
CA GLY A 50 -4.45 11.85 8.22
C GLY A 50 -4.78 11.69 6.73
N THR A 51 -3.82 11.79 5.81
CA THR A 51 -4.03 11.69 4.35
C THR A 51 -3.88 10.27 3.78
N GLY A 52 -3.75 9.25 4.64
CA GLY A 52 -3.65 7.86 4.20
C GLY A 52 -2.24 7.39 3.81
N LYS A 53 -1.19 8.13 4.18
CA LYS A 53 0.23 7.77 3.94
C LYS A 53 0.59 6.35 4.39
N THR A 54 0.08 5.91 5.53
CA THR A 54 0.36 4.57 6.08
C THR A 54 -0.07 3.47 5.12
N ALA A 55 -1.28 3.56 4.57
CA ALA A 55 -1.73 2.61 3.55
C ALA A 55 -1.01 2.82 2.20
N ALA A 56 -0.56 4.04 1.89
CA ALA A 56 0.15 4.33 0.65
C ALA A 56 1.48 3.55 0.52
N PHE A 57 2.23 3.37 1.62
CA PHE A 57 3.42 2.49 1.62
C PHE A 57 3.12 1.07 2.14
N GLY A 58 2.13 0.91 3.04
CA GLY A 58 1.86 -0.36 3.70
C GLY A 58 1.20 -1.40 2.79
N LEU A 59 0.30 -0.99 1.90
CA LEU A 59 -0.33 -1.90 0.95
C LEU A 59 0.67 -2.51 -0.05
N PRO A 60 1.55 -1.73 -0.72
CA PRO A 60 2.56 -2.32 -1.59
C PRO A 60 3.57 -3.16 -0.81
N LEU A 61 3.91 -2.79 0.42
CA LEU A 61 4.75 -3.61 1.29
C LEU A 61 4.12 -5.00 1.53
N ILE A 62 2.83 -5.07 1.88
CA ILE A 62 2.13 -6.34 2.09
C ILE A 62 2.04 -7.15 0.80
N GLU A 63 1.77 -6.49 -0.34
CA GLU A 63 1.69 -7.15 -1.66
C GLU A 63 3.02 -7.79 -2.08
N LEU A 64 4.15 -7.19 -1.70
CA LEU A 64 5.49 -7.65 -2.09
C LEU A 64 6.10 -8.70 -1.13
N VAL A 65 5.51 -8.90 0.06
CA VAL A 65 6.01 -9.88 1.04
C VAL A 65 5.63 -11.30 0.62
N ASP A 66 6.62 -12.19 0.58
CA ASP A 66 6.41 -13.63 0.39
C ASP A 66 6.12 -14.31 1.73
N SER A 67 4.88 -14.76 1.92
CA SER A 67 4.44 -15.46 3.13
C SER A 67 5.06 -16.86 3.32
N ALA A 68 5.73 -17.42 2.32
CA ALA A 68 6.43 -18.71 2.42
C ALA A 68 7.82 -18.59 3.07
N ASP A 69 8.35 -17.37 3.16
CA ASP A 69 9.71 -17.09 3.64
C ASP A 69 9.71 -16.55 5.08
N ASP A 70 10.34 -17.30 5.99
CA ASP A 70 10.32 -17.04 7.44
C ASP A 70 11.33 -15.97 7.93
N PHE A 71 11.89 -15.15 7.02
CA PHE A 71 12.81 -14.07 7.39
C PHE A 71 12.15 -12.69 7.28
N THR A 72 12.71 -11.69 7.97
CA THR A 72 12.22 -10.31 7.90
C THR A 72 12.44 -9.70 6.52
N GLN A 73 11.36 -9.43 5.79
CA GLN A 73 11.39 -8.89 4.41
C GLN A 73 11.15 -7.38 4.34
N ALA A 74 10.57 -6.78 5.37
CA ALA A 74 10.23 -5.36 5.38
C ALA A 74 10.43 -4.72 6.75
N LEU A 75 10.78 -3.44 6.76
CA LEU A 75 11.00 -2.64 7.97
C LEU A 75 10.36 -1.26 7.82
N VAL A 76 9.47 -0.91 8.75
CA VAL A 76 8.91 0.43 8.86
C VAL A 76 9.47 1.07 10.11
N LEU A 77 10.21 2.18 9.94
CA LEU A 77 10.72 2.97 11.05
C LEU A 77 9.72 4.09 11.37
N ALA A 78 9.19 4.09 12.59
CA ALA A 78 8.33 5.14 13.10
C ALA A 78 9.09 5.98 14.15
N PRO A 79 8.84 7.30 14.21
CA PRO A 79 9.54 8.17 15.17
C PRO A 79 9.09 7.95 16.63
N THR A 80 7.86 7.49 16.86
CA THR A 80 7.27 7.15 18.18
C THR A 80 6.07 6.23 18.01
#